data_AF-A0A417CZY2-F1
#
_entry.id   AF-A0A417CZY2-F1
#
_cell.length_a   1.000
_cell.length_b   1.000
_cell.length_c   1.000
_cell.angle_alpha   90.00
_cell.angle_beta   90.00
_cell.angle_gamma   90.00
#
_symmetry.space_group_name_H-M   'P 1'
#
loop_
_entity.id
_entity.type
_entity.pdbx_description
1 polymer ?
#
loop_
_entity_poly.entity_id
_entity_poly.type
_entity_poly.pdbx_seq_one_letter_code
_entity_poly.pdbx_strand_id
1 'polypeptide(L)'
;MNSYYQSLLQEIHKELDQKDYDKALRMIQTELDLPYVPREELEVLQNYKSECLAHIKRPVVHPDLESLIHGSLQEQEKAVALLQSCNLRMMHEEVETLLCSSKLLDETKGELIESLMEQKIEDPYKMKKSGLEITFIPSIIVPSSQDATIQEVRDYFDQWFACENPTFLRFCNRLLDQEVLENRPLDFEDCQALPIAKALVRLVCEAFGQDEDFQTFCKEKNLEEIVEVPLRIERRGENYE
;
A
#
# COMPACT_ATOMS: atom_id res chain seq x y z
N MET A 1 31.79 -8.12 29.61
CA MET A 1 30.97 -9.08 28.86
C MET A 1 30.45 -10.14 29.82
N ASN A 2 29.13 -10.30 29.89
CA ASN A 2 28.50 -11.28 30.77
C ASN A 2 28.74 -12.70 30.20
N SER A 3 29.24 -13.63 31.01
CA SER A 3 29.60 -15.00 30.56
C SER A 3 28.43 -15.74 29.90
N TYR A 4 27.20 -15.39 30.27
CA TYR A 4 25.96 -15.95 29.75
C TYR A 4 25.69 -15.56 28.27
N TYR A 5 25.85 -14.28 27.93
CA TYR A 5 25.63 -13.82 26.55
C TYR A 5 26.72 -14.32 25.60
N GLN A 6 27.95 -14.51 26.10
CA GLN A 6 29.01 -15.12 25.29
C GLN A 6 28.70 -16.56 24.90
N SER A 7 28.17 -17.38 25.82
CA SER A 7 27.73 -18.74 25.49
C SER A 7 26.52 -18.74 24.55
N LEU A 8 25.55 -17.83 24.78
CA LEU A 8 24.36 -17.74 23.94
C LEU A 8 24.69 -17.32 22.50
N LEU A 9 25.55 -16.32 22.31
CA LEU A 9 25.95 -15.86 20.98
C LEU A 9 26.75 -16.94 20.24
N GLN A 10 27.55 -17.75 20.95
CA GLN A 10 28.22 -18.90 20.36
C GLN A 10 27.25 -19.99 19.92
N GLU A 11 26.18 -20.24 20.68
CA GLU A 11 25.13 -21.18 20.28
C GLU A 11 24.36 -20.65 19.05
N ILE A 12 23.95 -19.38 19.05
CA ILE A 12 23.29 -18.75 17.89
C ILE A 12 24.18 -18.84 16.65
N HIS A 13 25.48 -18.53 16.78
CA HIS A 13 26.43 -18.62 15.67
C HIS A 13 26.59 -20.06 15.16
N LYS A 14 26.60 -21.04 16.06
CA LYS A 14 26.66 -22.46 15.68
C LYS A 14 25.39 -22.92 14.95
N GLU A 15 24.22 -22.46 15.36
CA GLU A 15 22.95 -22.77 14.68
C GLU A 15 22.87 -22.06 13.31
N LEU A 16 23.43 -20.85 13.18
CA LEU A 16 23.62 -20.15 11.90
C LEU A 16 24.56 -20.91 10.95
N ASP A 17 25.70 -21.42 11.46
CA ASP A 17 26.64 -22.26 10.69
C ASP A 17 25.99 -23.57 10.22
N GLN A 18 25.08 -24.12 11.03
CA GLN A 18 24.29 -25.31 10.70
C GLN A 18 23.14 -25.03 9.73
N LYS A 19 22.91 -23.76 9.35
CA LYS A 19 21.78 -23.28 8.53
C LYS A 19 20.41 -23.55 9.14
N ASP A 20 20.33 -23.81 10.45
CA ASP A 20 19.08 -23.99 11.19
C ASP A 20 18.56 -22.63 11.68
N TYR A 21 18.29 -21.74 10.72
CA TYR A 21 17.92 -20.35 10.98
C TYR A 21 16.64 -20.19 11.81
N ASP A 22 15.67 -21.11 11.69
CA ASP A 22 14.43 -21.10 12.49
C ASP A 22 14.69 -21.25 14.00
N LYS A 23 15.66 -22.10 14.36
CA LYS A 23 16.02 -22.35 15.75
C LYS A 23 16.82 -21.19 16.31
N ALA A 24 17.75 -20.65 15.51
CA ALA A 24 18.48 -19.42 15.85
C ALA A 24 17.53 -18.24 16.11
N LEU A 25 16.50 -18.05 15.26
CA LEU A 25 15.55 -16.94 15.40
C LEU A 25 14.68 -17.05 16.66
N ARG A 26 14.24 -18.25 17.03
CA ARG A 26 13.50 -18.47 18.30
C ARG A 26 14.35 -18.13 19.52
N MET A 27 15.63 -18.52 19.50
CA MET A 27 16.55 -18.21 20.59
C MET A 27 16.77 -16.69 20.70
N ILE A 28 16.94 -16.00 19.57
CA ILE A 28 17.11 -14.54 19.53
C ILE A 28 15.84 -13.82 20.03
N GLN A 29 14.65 -14.23 19.59
CA GLN A 29 13.39 -13.61 20.01
C GLN A 29 13.12 -13.79 21.51
N THR A 30 13.36 -14.99 22.04
CA THR A 30 13.17 -15.28 23.47
C THR A 30 13.95 -14.31 24.35
N GLU A 31 15.16 -13.92 23.93
CA GLU A 31 15.96 -12.96 24.70
C GLU A 31 15.63 -11.51 24.42
N LEU A 32 15.23 -11.14 23.20
CA LEU A 32 14.77 -9.78 22.90
C LEU A 32 13.45 -9.44 23.61
N ASP A 33 12.65 -10.44 23.96
CA ASP A 33 11.41 -10.29 24.74
C ASP A 33 11.68 -10.07 26.25
N LEU A 34 12.92 -10.24 26.73
CA LEU A 34 13.25 -9.95 28.12
C LEU A 34 13.36 -8.43 28.36
N PRO A 35 12.86 -7.92 29.52
CA PRO A 35 12.83 -6.48 29.80
C PRO A 35 14.21 -5.80 29.91
N TYR A 36 15.29 -6.58 30.03
CA TYR A 36 16.64 -6.06 30.22
C TYR A 36 17.66 -6.87 29.42
N VAL A 37 17.90 -6.42 28.19
CA VAL A 37 19.05 -6.84 27.37
C VAL A 37 20.07 -5.70 27.38
N PRO A 38 21.35 -5.96 27.74
CA PRO A 38 22.37 -4.91 27.70
C PRO A 38 22.64 -4.47 26.25
N ARG A 39 22.99 -3.18 26.08
CA ARG A 39 23.01 -2.51 24.76
C ARG A 39 23.98 -3.14 23.76
N GLU A 40 25.14 -3.57 24.22
CA GLU A 40 26.18 -4.17 23.36
C GLU A 40 25.69 -5.50 22.76
N GLU A 41 24.96 -6.29 23.53
CA GLU A 41 24.41 -7.58 23.10
C GLU A 41 23.11 -7.43 22.30
N LEU A 42 22.33 -6.37 22.57
CA LEU A 42 21.12 -6.04 21.83
C LEU A 42 21.41 -5.75 20.35
N GLU A 43 22.44 -4.94 20.05
CA GLU A 43 22.85 -4.65 18.68
C GLU A 43 23.27 -5.92 17.92
N VAL A 44 24.02 -6.81 18.59
CA VAL A 44 24.46 -8.08 17.99
C VAL A 44 23.28 -9.03 17.75
N LEU A 45 22.35 -9.15 18.70
CA LEU A 45 21.13 -9.96 18.54
C LEU A 45 20.21 -9.43 17.44
N GLN A 46 20.09 -8.10 17.30
CA GLN A 46 19.34 -7.49 16.20
C GLN A 46 19.98 -7.76 14.83
N ASN A 47 21.31 -7.74 14.74
CA ASN A 47 22.02 -8.09 13.52
C ASN A 47 21.86 -9.58 13.16
N TYR A 48 21.94 -10.49 14.13
CA TYR A 48 21.67 -11.90 13.85
C TYR A 48 20.20 -12.16 13.51
N LYS A 49 19.27 -11.40 14.08
CA LYS A 49 17.85 -11.47 13.71
C LYS A 49 17.64 -11.10 12.24
N SER A 50 18.26 -10.01 11.77
CA SER A 50 18.14 -9.59 10.37
C SER A 50 18.80 -10.59 9.41
N GLU A 51 19.93 -11.17 9.80
CA GLU A 51 20.59 -12.24 9.05
C GLU A 51 19.74 -13.52 8.99
N CYS A 52 19.18 -13.96 10.12
CA CYS A 52 18.24 -15.08 10.13
C CYS A 52 17.02 -14.82 9.25
N LEU A 53 16.41 -13.64 9.34
CA LEU A 53 15.24 -13.26 8.52
C LEU A 53 15.58 -13.19 7.03
N ALA A 54 16.80 -12.78 6.66
CA ALA A 54 17.25 -12.79 5.27
C ALA A 54 17.41 -14.23 4.71
N HIS A 55 17.71 -15.20 5.59
CA HIS A 55 17.95 -16.60 5.21
C HIS A 55 16.76 -17.53 5.41
N ILE A 56 15.82 -17.21 6.32
CA ILE A 56 14.56 -17.93 6.50
C ILE A 56 13.65 -17.58 5.33
N LYS A 57 13.79 -18.34 4.24
CA LYS A 57 12.78 -18.44 3.18
C LYS A 57 11.62 -19.33 3.63
N ARG A 58 11.00 -19.01 4.77
CA ARG A 58 9.72 -19.63 5.15
C ARG A 58 8.66 -18.54 5.18
N PRO A 59 7.53 -18.74 4.47
CA PRO A 59 6.38 -17.89 4.68
C PRO A 59 6.00 -17.98 6.15
N VAL A 60 5.78 -16.84 6.79
CA VAL A 60 4.94 -16.82 7.99
C VAL A 60 3.55 -17.19 7.48
N VAL A 61 3.28 -18.49 7.39
CA VAL A 61 1.92 -18.99 7.15
C VAL A 61 1.20 -18.65 8.44
N HIS A 62 0.55 -17.50 8.47
CA HIS A 62 -0.48 -17.27 9.46
C HIS A 62 -1.52 -18.37 9.23
N PRO A 63 -1.73 -19.30 10.18
CA PRO A 63 -2.65 -20.42 9.98
C PRO A 63 -4.09 -19.97 9.69
N ASP A 64 -4.38 -18.69 9.93
CA ASP A 64 -5.66 -18.06 9.65
C ASP A 64 -5.68 -17.27 8.33
N LEU A 65 -4.58 -17.15 7.57
CA LEU A 65 -4.57 -16.32 6.36
C LEU A 65 -5.54 -16.84 5.29
N GLU A 66 -5.55 -18.16 5.07
CA GLU A 66 -6.43 -18.80 4.09
C GLU A 66 -7.91 -18.62 4.46
N SER A 67 -8.24 -18.71 5.75
CA SER A 67 -9.61 -18.47 6.23
C SER A 67 -10.00 -16.99 6.08
N LEU A 68 -9.05 -16.06 6.29
CA LEU A 68 -9.27 -14.63 6.11
C LEU A 68 -9.50 -14.26 4.63
N ILE A 69 -8.71 -14.83 3.71
CA ILE A 69 -8.83 -14.58 2.26
C ILE A 69 -10.19 -15.02 1.71
N HIS A 70 -10.73 -16.13 2.20
CA HIS A 70 -12.03 -16.65 1.75
C HIS A 70 -13.22 -16.18 2.60
N GLY A 71 -12.98 -15.34 3.60
CA GLY A 71 -13.97 -14.87 4.55
C GLY A 71 -14.92 -13.77 4.04
N SER A 72 -15.41 -13.00 4.99
CA SER A 72 -16.15 -11.76 4.83
C SER A 72 -15.26 -10.61 4.34
N LEU A 73 -15.87 -9.49 3.93
CA LEU A 73 -15.14 -8.28 3.52
C LEU A 73 -14.09 -7.85 4.57
N GLN A 74 -14.49 -7.77 5.84
CA GLN A 74 -13.61 -7.37 6.94
C GLN A 74 -12.46 -8.35 7.16
N GLU A 75 -12.67 -9.63 6.88
CA GLU A 75 -11.63 -10.65 6.98
C GLU A 75 -10.64 -10.54 5.81
N GLN A 76 -11.13 -10.24 4.60
CA GLN A 76 -10.27 -9.98 3.45
C GLN A 76 -9.45 -8.70 3.61
N GLU A 77 -10.03 -7.63 4.16
CA GLU A 77 -9.28 -6.40 4.50
C GLU A 77 -8.16 -6.68 5.51
N LYS A 78 -8.44 -7.50 6.53
CA LYS A 78 -7.40 -7.96 7.47
C LYS A 78 -6.33 -8.80 6.78
N ALA A 79 -6.71 -9.66 5.83
CA ALA A 79 -5.75 -10.44 5.05
C ALA A 79 -4.81 -9.52 4.26
N VAL A 80 -5.34 -8.47 3.62
CA VAL A 80 -4.52 -7.47 2.91
C VAL A 80 -3.55 -6.78 3.87
N ALA A 81 -4.03 -6.28 5.01
CA ALA A 81 -3.17 -5.63 6.00
C ALA A 81 -2.04 -6.55 6.52
N LEU A 82 -2.32 -7.84 6.70
CA LEU A 82 -1.29 -8.83 7.07
C LEU A 82 -0.28 -9.02 5.93
N LEU A 83 -0.76 -9.17 4.70
CA LEU A 83 0.07 -9.37 3.51
C LEU A 83 1.01 -8.19 3.23
N GLN A 84 0.60 -6.95 3.48
CA GLN A 84 1.45 -5.76 3.34
C GLN A 84 2.74 -5.85 4.18
N SER A 85 2.68 -6.52 5.34
CA SER A 85 3.84 -6.73 6.22
C SER A 85 4.67 -7.98 5.88
N CYS A 86 4.23 -8.77 4.90
CA CYS A 86 4.84 -10.05 4.52
C CYS A 86 5.73 -9.93 3.27
N ASN A 87 6.55 -10.95 3.04
CA ASN A 87 7.27 -11.11 1.78
C ASN A 87 6.32 -11.69 0.71
N LEU A 88 5.83 -10.82 -0.16
CA LEU A 88 4.77 -11.15 -1.13
C LEU A 88 5.28 -12.08 -2.25
N ARG A 89 6.59 -12.20 -2.46
CA ARG A 89 7.19 -13.13 -3.45
C ARG A 89 6.85 -14.59 -3.18
N MET A 90 6.49 -14.92 -1.95
CA MET A 90 6.13 -16.29 -1.56
C MET A 90 4.61 -16.52 -1.53
N MET A 91 3.80 -15.47 -1.70
CA MET A 91 2.34 -15.48 -1.45
C MET A 91 1.54 -15.15 -2.73
N HIS A 92 1.97 -15.69 -3.87
CA HIS A 92 1.43 -15.36 -5.17
C HIS A 92 -0.06 -15.74 -5.30
N GLU A 93 -0.42 -16.95 -4.89
CA GLU A 93 -1.78 -17.48 -5.00
C GLU A 93 -2.76 -16.71 -4.10
N GLU A 94 -2.32 -16.39 -2.88
CA GLU A 94 -3.07 -15.63 -1.89
C GLU A 94 -3.40 -14.21 -2.38
N VAL A 95 -2.39 -13.54 -2.94
CA VAL A 95 -2.52 -12.19 -3.51
C VAL A 95 -3.46 -12.22 -4.72
N GLU A 96 -3.25 -13.13 -5.68
CA GLU A 96 -4.10 -13.22 -6.88
C GLU A 96 -5.56 -13.53 -6.53
N THR A 97 -5.80 -14.35 -5.50
CA THR A 97 -7.14 -14.65 -4.99
C THR A 97 -7.84 -13.40 -4.46
N LEU A 98 -7.12 -12.55 -3.71
CA LEU A 98 -7.68 -11.28 -3.22
C LEU A 98 -7.92 -10.27 -4.34
N LEU A 99 -6.99 -10.16 -5.30
CA LEU A 99 -7.13 -9.28 -6.47
C LEU A 99 -8.30 -9.67 -7.38
N CYS A 100 -8.68 -10.96 -7.39
CA CYS A 100 -9.85 -11.47 -8.11
C CYS A 100 -11.13 -11.51 -7.27
N SER A 101 -11.08 -11.14 -5.99
CA SER A 101 -12.27 -11.11 -5.12
C SER A 101 -13.24 -10.03 -5.58
N SER A 102 -14.51 -10.41 -5.75
CA SER A 102 -15.60 -9.46 -6.03
C SER A 102 -16.08 -8.71 -4.80
N LYS A 103 -15.72 -9.18 -3.59
CA LYS A 103 -16.14 -8.55 -2.33
C LYS A 103 -15.25 -7.35 -1.99
N LEU A 104 -13.95 -7.48 -2.26
CA LEU A 104 -12.92 -6.53 -1.84
C LEU A 104 -13.02 -5.24 -2.68
N LEU A 105 -12.95 -4.09 -2.00
CA LEU A 105 -12.88 -2.77 -2.61
C LEU A 105 -11.66 -2.67 -3.54
N ASP A 106 -11.81 -1.94 -4.64
CA ASP A 106 -10.73 -1.70 -5.59
C ASP A 106 -9.62 -0.83 -4.96
N GLU A 107 -9.93 0.13 -4.07
CA GLU A 107 -8.93 0.84 -3.22
C GLU A 107 -8.04 -0.15 -2.45
N THR A 108 -8.64 -1.13 -1.76
CA THR A 108 -7.90 -2.11 -0.95
C THR A 108 -7.07 -3.07 -1.81
N LYS A 109 -7.55 -3.42 -3.02
CA LYS A 109 -6.72 -4.11 -4.01
C LYS A 109 -5.56 -3.24 -4.47
N GLY A 110 -5.80 -1.94 -4.66
CA GLY A 110 -4.78 -0.95 -5.01
C GLY A 110 -3.66 -0.88 -3.96
N GLU A 111 -4.00 -0.91 -2.68
CA GLU A 111 -3.00 -0.94 -1.59
C GLU A 111 -2.12 -2.20 -1.64
N LEU A 112 -2.71 -3.35 -1.97
CA LEU A 112 -1.97 -4.60 -2.15
C LEU A 112 -1.03 -4.49 -3.36
N ILE A 113 -1.47 -3.85 -4.45
CA ILE A 113 -0.64 -3.60 -5.63
C ILE A 113 0.54 -2.67 -5.31
N GLU A 114 0.32 -1.59 -4.57
CA GLU A 114 1.42 -0.71 -4.10
C GLU A 114 2.46 -1.50 -3.30
N SER A 115 2.03 -2.43 -2.45
CA SER A 115 2.96 -3.30 -1.70
C SER A 115 3.77 -4.24 -2.61
N LEU A 116 3.17 -4.75 -3.69
CA LEU A 116 3.88 -5.54 -4.70
C LEU A 116 4.92 -4.68 -5.46
N MET A 117 4.55 -3.42 -5.78
CA MET A 117 5.42 -2.44 -6.45
C MET A 117 6.63 -2.09 -5.57
N GLU A 118 6.40 -1.81 -4.28
CA GLU A 118 7.47 -1.51 -3.29
C GLU A 118 8.49 -2.64 -3.18
N GLN A 119 8.03 -3.90 -3.22
CA GLN A 119 8.90 -5.08 -3.19
C GLN A 119 9.53 -5.43 -4.56
N LYS A 120 9.24 -4.63 -5.60
CA LYS A 120 9.73 -4.79 -6.98
C LYS A 120 9.48 -6.20 -7.53
N ILE A 121 8.26 -6.69 -7.38
CA ILE A 121 7.90 -8.03 -7.85
C ILE A 121 7.71 -8.00 -9.37
N GLU A 122 8.42 -8.91 -10.06
CA GLU A 122 8.43 -9.02 -11.52
C GLU A 122 7.47 -10.11 -12.04
N ASP A 123 6.88 -10.90 -11.14
CA ASP A 123 5.91 -11.94 -11.51
C ASP A 123 4.58 -11.31 -11.98
N PRO A 124 3.97 -11.82 -13.06
CA PRO A 124 2.70 -11.31 -13.56
C PRO A 124 1.54 -11.78 -12.68
N TYR A 125 0.65 -10.86 -12.30
CA TYR A 125 -0.57 -11.13 -11.54
C TYR A 125 -1.82 -10.93 -12.38
N LYS A 126 -2.87 -11.68 -12.06
CA LYS A 126 -4.21 -11.42 -12.60
C LYS A 126 -5.10 -10.73 -11.57
N MET A 127 -6.03 -9.93 -12.08
CA MET A 127 -7.06 -9.29 -11.26
C MET A 127 -8.36 -9.14 -12.01
N LYS A 128 -9.45 -8.96 -11.26
CA LYS A 128 -10.76 -8.58 -11.81
C LYS A 128 -11.09 -7.14 -11.45
N LYS A 129 -11.31 -6.32 -12.48
CA LYS A 129 -11.63 -4.90 -12.34
C LYS A 129 -12.66 -4.47 -13.36
N SER A 130 -13.74 -3.82 -12.92
CA SER A 130 -14.82 -3.34 -13.80
C SER A 130 -15.35 -4.40 -14.78
N GLY A 131 -15.46 -5.66 -14.33
CA GLY A 131 -15.91 -6.78 -15.16
C GLY A 131 -14.87 -7.32 -16.16
N LEU A 132 -13.66 -6.77 -16.19
CA LEU A 132 -12.56 -7.22 -17.02
C LEU A 132 -11.53 -8.00 -16.20
N GLU A 133 -10.88 -8.97 -16.84
CA GLU A 133 -9.68 -9.62 -16.32
C GLU A 133 -8.46 -8.90 -16.87
N ILE A 134 -7.62 -8.38 -15.98
CA ILE A 134 -6.41 -7.63 -16.30
C ILE A 134 -5.21 -8.46 -15.83
N THR A 135 -4.16 -8.51 -16.65
CA THR A 135 -2.85 -9.06 -16.26
C THR A 135 -1.83 -7.94 -16.24
N PHE A 136 -1.08 -7.83 -15.15
CA PHE A 136 -0.08 -6.77 -14.97
C PHE A 136 1.16 -7.31 -14.25
N ILE A 137 2.28 -6.59 -14.39
CA ILE A 137 3.52 -6.86 -13.64
C ILE A 137 3.71 -5.69 -12.67
N PRO A 138 3.82 -5.91 -11.35
CA PRO A 138 3.93 -4.81 -10.39
C PRO A 138 5.15 -3.91 -10.62
N SER A 139 6.32 -4.49 -10.90
CA SER A 139 7.58 -3.73 -11.03
C SER A 139 7.64 -2.74 -12.19
N ILE A 140 6.75 -2.84 -13.19
CA ILE A 140 6.70 -1.93 -14.33
C ILE A 140 5.71 -0.77 -14.13
N ILE A 141 4.85 -0.84 -13.12
CA ILE A 141 3.86 0.21 -12.84
C ILE A 141 4.61 1.45 -12.35
N VAL A 142 4.27 2.61 -12.92
CA VAL A 142 4.86 3.88 -12.52
C VAL A 142 4.37 4.27 -11.11
N PRO A 143 5.26 4.47 -10.13
CA PRO A 143 4.88 4.94 -8.81
C PRO A 143 4.25 6.33 -8.87
N SER A 144 3.30 6.62 -7.98
CA SER A 144 2.61 7.92 -7.94
C SER A 144 3.55 9.12 -7.74
N SER A 145 4.72 8.90 -7.12
CA SER A 145 5.76 9.90 -6.95
C SER A 145 6.53 10.24 -8.23
N GLN A 146 6.44 9.39 -9.26
CA GLN A 146 7.13 9.54 -10.55
C GLN A 146 6.19 9.83 -11.71
N ASP A 147 4.88 9.65 -11.51
CA ASP A 147 3.85 9.95 -12.50
C ASP A 147 3.68 11.47 -12.67
N ALA A 148 3.98 11.96 -13.88
CA ALA A 148 3.96 13.38 -14.20
C ALA A 148 2.57 14.00 -14.07
N THR A 149 1.52 13.27 -14.44
CA THR A 149 0.13 13.74 -14.36
C THR A 149 -0.27 13.92 -12.89
N ILE A 150 0.11 12.98 -12.02
CA ILE A 150 -0.15 13.10 -10.58
C ILE A 150 0.58 14.29 -9.97
N GLN A 151 1.85 14.52 -10.35
CA GLN A 151 2.59 15.69 -9.88
C GLN A 151 1.95 17.00 -10.35
N GLU A 152 1.53 17.08 -11.62
CA GLU A 152 0.86 18.26 -12.17
C GLU A 152 -0.48 18.54 -11.47
N VAL A 153 -1.25 17.50 -11.10
CA VAL A 153 -2.46 17.67 -10.28
C VAL A 153 -2.13 18.28 -8.91
N ARG A 154 -1.06 17.79 -8.24
CA ARG A 154 -0.63 18.35 -6.95
C ARG A 154 -0.16 19.80 -7.08
N ASP A 155 0.56 20.13 -8.15
CA ASP A 155 0.98 21.49 -8.45
C ASP A 155 -0.22 22.44 -8.60
N TYR A 156 -1.30 22.00 -9.26
CA TYR A 156 -2.54 22.79 -9.33
C TYR A 156 -3.14 23.00 -7.94
N PHE A 157 -3.23 21.96 -7.11
CA PHE A 157 -3.76 22.11 -5.76
C PHE A 157 -2.93 23.06 -4.91
N ASP A 158 -1.60 22.98 -4.99
CA ASP A 158 -0.71 23.87 -4.26
C ASP A 158 -0.87 25.32 -4.72
N GLN A 159 -0.94 25.56 -6.04
CA GLN A 159 -1.18 26.88 -6.61
C GLN A 159 -2.54 27.47 -6.19
N TRP A 160 -3.56 26.63 -6.06
CA TRP A 160 -4.91 27.09 -5.73
C TRP A 160 -5.14 27.27 -4.23
N PHE A 161 -4.57 26.41 -3.38
CA PHE A 161 -5.01 26.30 -1.99
C PHE A 161 -3.91 26.40 -0.94
N ALA A 162 -2.62 26.31 -1.30
CA ALA A 162 -1.55 26.28 -0.28
C ALA A 162 -1.52 27.53 0.61
N CYS A 163 -1.79 28.70 0.04
CA CYS A 163 -1.83 29.96 0.78
C CYS A 163 -3.25 30.35 1.25
N GLU A 164 -4.29 29.82 0.62
CA GLU A 164 -5.68 30.21 0.88
C GLU A 164 -6.36 29.28 1.90
N ASN A 165 -6.27 27.98 1.68
CA ASN A 165 -6.95 26.98 2.50
C ASN A 165 -6.16 25.65 2.57
N PRO A 166 -5.18 25.55 3.50
CA PRO A 166 -4.38 24.33 3.67
C PRO A 166 -5.20 23.10 4.07
N THR A 167 -6.36 23.28 4.68
CA THR A 167 -7.25 22.16 5.02
C THR A 167 -7.87 21.59 3.75
N PHE A 168 -8.39 22.45 2.87
CA PHE A 168 -8.95 22.05 1.58
C PHE A 168 -7.92 21.32 0.71
N LEU A 169 -6.70 21.86 0.65
CA LEU A 169 -5.55 21.23 -0.01
C LEU A 169 -5.31 19.77 0.47
N ARG A 170 -5.37 19.53 1.78
CA ARG A 170 -5.20 18.18 2.34
C ARG A 170 -6.33 17.24 1.91
N PHE A 171 -7.57 17.73 1.81
CA PHE A 171 -8.68 16.92 1.31
C PHE A 171 -8.52 16.58 -0.17
N CYS A 172 -8.11 17.54 -1.01
CA CYS A 172 -7.83 17.30 -2.43
C CYS A 172 -6.73 16.25 -2.61
N ASN A 173 -5.61 16.39 -1.89
CA ASN A 173 -4.52 15.41 -1.93
C ASN A 173 -4.97 14.02 -1.46
N ARG A 174 -5.77 13.95 -0.39
CA ARG A 174 -6.31 12.67 0.08
C ARG A 174 -7.19 12.01 -0.98
N LEU A 175 -8.12 12.75 -1.60
CA LEU A 175 -8.96 12.18 -2.66
C LEU A 175 -8.14 11.76 -3.89
N LEU A 176 -7.07 12.49 -4.23
CA LEU A 176 -6.14 12.08 -5.28
C LEU A 176 -5.48 10.75 -4.94
N ASP A 177 -4.99 10.57 -3.71
CA ASP A 177 -4.37 9.31 -3.27
C ASP A 177 -5.37 8.14 -3.38
N GLN A 178 -6.63 8.36 -2.99
CA GLN A 178 -7.70 7.37 -3.14
C GLN A 178 -7.99 7.04 -4.61
N GLU A 179 -8.06 8.05 -5.48
CA GLU A 179 -8.24 7.86 -6.91
C GLU A 179 -7.09 7.07 -7.53
N VAL A 180 -5.86 7.27 -7.06
CA VAL A 180 -4.70 6.49 -7.51
C VAL A 180 -4.88 5.02 -7.15
N LEU A 181 -5.22 4.70 -5.90
CA LEU A 181 -5.45 3.32 -5.45
C LEU A 181 -6.60 2.67 -6.22
N GLU A 182 -7.71 3.38 -6.39
CA GLU A 182 -8.87 2.94 -7.16
C GLU A 182 -8.56 2.80 -8.66
N ASN A 183 -7.49 3.41 -9.19
CA ASN A 183 -7.08 3.26 -10.59
C ASN A 183 -6.06 2.12 -10.81
N ARG A 184 -5.30 1.72 -9.78
CA ARG A 184 -4.33 0.60 -9.88
C ARG A 184 -4.93 -0.66 -10.48
N PRO A 185 -4.21 -1.37 -11.35
CA PRO A 185 -2.79 -1.26 -11.70
C PRO A 185 -2.53 -0.26 -12.84
N LEU A 186 -3.55 0.45 -13.31
CA LEU A 186 -3.40 1.46 -14.35
C LEU A 186 -2.75 2.73 -13.73
N ASP A 187 -1.95 3.43 -14.53
CA ASP A 187 -1.35 4.72 -14.21
C ASP A 187 -2.12 5.87 -14.88
N PHE A 188 -1.59 7.10 -14.77
CA PHE A 188 -2.22 8.31 -15.29
C PHE A 188 -1.39 8.95 -16.41
N GLU A 189 -0.42 8.25 -17.01
CA GLU A 189 0.46 8.81 -18.03
C GLU A 189 -0.30 9.37 -19.24
N ASP A 190 -1.39 8.73 -19.64
CA ASP A 190 -2.23 9.13 -20.78
C ASP A 190 -3.36 10.11 -20.41
N CYS A 191 -3.47 10.49 -19.13
CA CYS A 191 -4.54 11.33 -18.62
C CYS A 191 -4.16 12.83 -18.65
N GLN A 192 -5.18 13.70 -18.67
CA GLN A 192 -4.97 15.14 -18.51
C GLN A 192 -5.14 15.53 -17.04
N ALA A 193 -4.14 16.21 -16.47
CA ALA A 193 -4.12 16.58 -15.05
C ALA A 193 -5.24 17.56 -14.69
N LEU A 194 -5.45 18.60 -15.49
CA LEU A 194 -6.37 19.69 -15.14
C LEU A 194 -7.85 19.26 -15.00
N PRO A 195 -8.42 18.41 -15.90
CA PRO A 195 -9.74 17.82 -15.68
C PRO A 195 -9.85 16.99 -14.39
N ILE A 196 -8.82 16.21 -14.04
CA ILE A 196 -8.79 15.41 -12.81
C ILE A 196 -8.77 16.34 -11.59
N ALA A 197 -7.91 17.36 -11.60
CA ALA A 197 -7.83 18.34 -10.53
C ALA A 197 -9.17 19.05 -10.31
N LYS A 198 -9.85 19.48 -11.39
CA LYS A 198 -11.19 20.07 -11.33
C LYS A 198 -12.22 19.12 -10.71
N ALA A 199 -12.26 17.87 -11.17
CA ALA A 199 -13.21 16.87 -10.65
C ALA A 199 -12.98 16.57 -9.16
N LEU A 200 -11.73 16.51 -8.72
CA LEU A 200 -11.40 16.32 -7.30
C LEU A 200 -11.81 17.53 -6.45
N VAL A 201 -11.61 18.75 -6.94
CA VAL A 201 -12.09 19.97 -6.25
C VAL A 201 -13.62 19.96 -6.13
N ARG A 202 -14.34 19.54 -7.18
CA ARG A 202 -15.81 19.38 -7.14
C ARG A 202 -16.21 18.46 -5.99
N LEU A 203 -15.61 17.26 -5.91
CA LEU A 203 -15.94 16.29 -4.86
C LEU A 203 -15.64 16.81 -3.46
N VAL A 204 -14.57 17.59 -3.28
CA VAL A 204 -14.31 18.24 -1.99
C VAL A 204 -15.39 19.29 -1.70
N CYS A 205 -15.72 20.17 -2.64
CA CYS A 205 -16.78 21.17 -2.46
C CYS A 205 -18.13 20.52 -2.09
N GLU A 206 -18.52 19.45 -2.79
CA GLU A 206 -19.74 18.68 -2.50
C GLU A 206 -19.70 18.09 -1.08
N ALA A 207 -18.57 17.52 -0.66
CA ALA A 207 -18.40 16.97 0.69
C ALA A 207 -18.52 18.03 1.80
N PHE A 208 -18.18 19.28 1.51
CA PHE A 208 -18.34 20.42 2.43
C PHE A 208 -19.72 21.10 2.32
N GLY A 209 -20.56 20.71 1.35
CA GLY A 209 -21.85 21.35 1.07
C GLY A 209 -21.71 22.75 0.46
N GLN A 210 -20.65 22.98 -0.31
CA GLN A 210 -20.24 24.27 -0.86
C GLN A 210 -20.32 24.30 -2.40
N ASP A 211 -21.44 23.85 -2.97
CA ASP A 211 -21.59 23.72 -4.44
C ASP A 211 -21.56 25.08 -5.17
N GLU A 212 -22.06 26.14 -4.55
CA GLU A 212 -22.02 27.51 -5.09
C GLU A 212 -20.57 28.06 -5.14
N ASP A 213 -19.73 27.63 -4.19
CA ASP A 213 -18.32 28.02 -4.14
C ASP A 213 -17.54 27.35 -5.29
N PHE A 214 -17.92 26.15 -5.72
CA PHE A 214 -17.29 25.47 -6.86
C PHE A 214 -17.51 26.20 -8.18
N GLN A 215 -18.73 26.71 -8.43
CA GLN A 215 -19.01 27.48 -9.65
C GLN A 215 -18.22 28.79 -9.67
N THR A 216 -18.10 29.45 -8.52
CA THR A 216 -17.32 30.68 -8.36
C THR A 216 -15.84 30.40 -8.60
N PHE A 217 -15.32 29.32 -8.00
CA PHE A 217 -13.95 28.85 -8.22
C PHE A 217 -13.65 28.56 -9.70
N CYS A 218 -14.55 27.87 -10.40
CA CYS A 218 -14.39 27.58 -11.83
C CYS A 218 -14.30 28.87 -12.67
N LYS A 219 -15.07 29.91 -12.32
CA LYS A 219 -14.98 31.22 -12.99
C LYS A 219 -13.65 31.91 -12.72
N GLU A 220 -13.24 31.98 -11.45
CA GLU A 220 -12.01 32.66 -11.04
C GLU A 220 -10.75 32.02 -11.64
N LYS A 221 -10.74 30.69 -11.78
CA LYS A 221 -9.61 29.93 -12.32
C LYS A 221 -9.77 29.60 -13.83
N ASN A 222 -10.80 30.11 -14.50
CA ASN A 222 -11.11 29.87 -15.93
C ASN A 222 -11.23 28.38 -16.31
N LEU A 223 -11.92 27.58 -15.48
CA LEU A 223 -12.09 26.14 -15.65
C LEU A 223 -13.46 25.76 -16.27
N GLU A 224 -14.29 26.73 -16.65
CA GLU A 224 -15.67 26.50 -17.12
C GLU A 224 -15.72 25.63 -18.38
N GLU A 225 -14.81 25.84 -19.34
CA GLU A 225 -14.77 25.11 -20.62
C GLU A 225 -14.15 23.72 -20.51
N ILE A 226 -13.57 23.37 -19.35
CA ILE A 226 -12.89 22.10 -19.13
C ILE A 226 -13.93 21.03 -18.86
N VAL A 227 -13.95 20.01 -19.72
CA VAL A 227 -14.85 18.87 -19.59
C VAL A 227 -14.53 18.11 -18.32
N GLU A 228 -15.54 17.86 -17.48
CA GLU A 228 -15.38 17.03 -16.29
C GLU A 228 -15.19 15.56 -16.68
N VAL A 229 -14.27 14.91 -15.97
CA VAL A 229 -14.02 13.47 -16.11
C VAL A 229 -14.61 12.74 -14.91
N PRO A 230 -15.28 11.59 -15.12
CA PRO A 230 -15.77 10.78 -14.03
C PRO A 230 -14.60 10.12 -13.31
N LEU A 231 -14.54 10.25 -12.00
CA LEU A 231 -13.49 9.66 -11.17
C LEU A 231 -13.89 8.23 -10.76
N ARG A 232 -12.89 7.38 -10.52
CA ARG A 232 -13.10 5.99 -10.08
C ARG A 232 -13.68 5.95 -8.67
N ILE A 233 -13.26 6.85 -7.78
CA ILE A 233 -13.76 6.95 -6.40
C ILE A 233 -15.28 7.17 -6.33
N GLU A 234 -15.90 7.75 -7.36
CA GLU A 234 -17.35 7.98 -7.42
C GLU A 234 -18.14 6.68 -7.63
N ARG A 235 -17.51 5.66 -8.25
CA ARG A 235 -18.14 4.37 -8.57
C ARG A 235 -18.20 3.41 -7.39
N ARG A 236 -17.71 3.81 -6.22
CA ARG A 236 -17.75 3.00 -4.99
C ARG A 236 -19.15 2.53 -4.60
N GLY A 237 -20.20 3.28 -4.97
CA GLY A 237 -21.58 2.90 -4.70
C GLY A 237 -22.21 1.93 -5.70
N GLU A 238 -21.63 1.77 -6.90
CA GLU A 238 -22.26 1.04 -8.01
C GLU A 238 -21.84 -0.43 -8.10
N ASN A 239 -20.69 -0.80 -7.54
CA ASN A 239 -20.11 -2.14 -7.67
C ASN A 239 -20.63 -3.18 -6.66
N TYR A 240 -21.66 -2.83 -5.86
CA TYR A 240 -22.14 -3.64 -4.73
C TYR A 240 -23.57 -4.20 -4.88
N GLU A 241 -24.15 -4.17 -6.08
CA GLU A 241 -25.41 -4.86 -6.40
C GLU A 241 -25.21 -6.24 -7.05
#